data_AF-A0A377ZGN2-F1
#
_entry.id   AF-A0A377ZGN2-F1
#
_cell.length_a   1.000
_cell.length_b   1.000
_cell.length_c   1.000
_cell.angle_alpha   90.00
_cell.angle_beta   90.00
_cell.angle_gamma   90.00
#
_symmetry.space_group_name_H-M   'P 1'
#
loop_
_entity.id
_entity.type
_entity.pdbx_description
1 polymer ?
#
loop_
_entity_poly.entity_id
_entity_poly.type
_entity_poly.pdbx_seq_one_letter_code
_entity_poly.pdbx_strand_id
1 'polypeptide(L)'
;MLTVSHYLSSRWQGPFISLNCAALNDNLLDSELFGHEAGGFSPGPSKRHPGRFERADGGTLFLDELATAPNAGAGEAVKSD
;
A
#
# COMPACT_ATOMS: atom_id res chain seq x y z
N MET A 1 -15.52 -9.62 -8.14
CA MET A 1 -16.40 -8.72 -7.37
C MET A 1 -15.77 -7.33 -7.20
N LEU A 2 -14.48 -7.23 -6.83
CA LEU A 2 -13.78 -5.96 -6.63
C LEU A 2 -13.69 -5.05 -7.88
N THR A 3 -13.43 -5.63 -9.04
CA THR A 3 -13.37 -4.90 -10.31
C THR A 3 -14.72 -4.26 -10.67
N VAL A 4 -15.83 -4.92 -10.36
CA VAL A 4 -17.19 -4.41 -10.62
C VAL A 4 -17.44 -3.13 -9.84
N SER A 5 -17.02 -3.08 -8.57
CA SER A 5 -17.17 -1.87 -7.74
C SER A 5 -16.33 -0.71 -8.26
N HIS A 6 -15.13 -0.98 -8.78
CA HIS A 6 -14.30 0.03 -9.44
C HIS A 6 -14.95 0.55 -10.73
N TYR A 7 -15.43 -0.35 -11.61
CA TYR A 7 -16.05 0.02 -12.89
C TYR A 7 -17.39 0.76 -12.74
N LEU A 8 -18.07 0.61 -11.62
CA LEU A 8 -19.32 1.32 -11.32
C LEU A 8 -19.09 2.66 -10.58
N SER A 9 -17.84 2.99 -10.21
CA SER A 9 -17.51 4.22 -9.51
C SER A 9 -17.22 5.38 -10.49
N SER A 10 -17.29 6.62 -10.02
CA SER A 10 -16.87 7.80 -10.81
C SER A 10 -15.37 7.83 -11.14
N ARG A 11 -14.58 6.94 -10.53
CA ARG A 11 -13.12 6.82 -10.70
C ARG A 11 -12.71 5.62 -11.55
N TRP A 12 -13.62 5.03 -12.31
CA TRP A 12 -13.39 3.82 -13.11
C TRP A 12 -12.34 3.96 -14.22
N GLN A 13 -12.04 5.19 -14.66
CA GLN A 13 -10.97 5.46 -15.62
C GLN A 13 -9.60 5.61 -14.95
N GLY A 14 -9.57 5.71 -13.62
CA GLY A 14 -8.34 5.81 -12.84
C GLY A 14 -7.68 4.45 -12.59
N PRO A 15 -6.44 4.44 -12.09
CA PRO A 15 -5.70 3.20 -11.83
C PRO A 15 -6.39 2.32 -10.78
N PHE A 16 -6.51 1.02 -11.06
CA PHE A 16 -6.90 0.02 -10.06
C PHE A 16 -5.66 -0.76 -9.60
N ILE A 17 -5.30 -0.62 -8.33
CA ILE A 17 -4.14 -1.28 -7.72
C ILE A 17 -4.62 -2.18 -6.58
N SER A 18 -4.19 -3.44 -6.59
CA SER A 18 -4.46 -4.39 -5.51
C SER A 18 -3.16 -4.77 -4.81
N LEU A 19 -3.18 -4.81 -3.48
CA LEU A 19 -2.08 -5.26 -2.64
C LEU A 19 -2.60 -6.28 -1.64
N ASN A 20 -1.99 -7.47 -1.61
CA ASN A 20 -2.26 -8.46 -0.59
C ASN A 20 -1.28 -8.26 0.57
N CYS A 21 -1.78 -7.82 1.72
CA CYS A 21 -0.98 -7.48 2.88
C CYS A 21 -0.45 -8.72 3.61
N ALA A 22 -1.12 -9.88 3.50
CA ALA A 22 -0.67 -11.14 4.11
C ALA A 22 0.64 -11.66 3.49
N ALA A 23 0.96 -11.24 2.26
CA ALA A 23 2.16 -11.64 1.56
C ALA A 23 3.41 -10.81 1.92
N LEU A 24 3.27 -9.76 2.72
CA LEU A 24 4.35 -8.82 3.05
C LEU A 24 4.58 -8.74 4.57
N ASN A 25 5.84 -8.52 4.96
CA ASN A 25 6.17 -8.10 6.32
C ASN A 25 5.99 -6.58 6.47
N ASP A 26 5.96 -6.06 7.69
CA ASP A 26 5.56 -4.65 7.92
C ASP A 26 6.51 -3.63 7.29
N ASN A 27 7.82 -3.90 7.34
CA ASN A 27 8.82 -3.04 6.70
C ASN A 27 8.62 -2.96 5.18
N LEU A 28 8.24 -4.08 4.55
CA LEU A 28 7.94 -4.13 3.12
C LEU A 28 6.55 -3.54 2.82
N LEU A 29 5.59 -3.69 3.73
CA LEU A 29 4.25 -3.12 3.59
C LEU A 29 4.31 -1.59 3.56
N ASP A 30 4.98 -0.97 4.53
CA ASP A 30 5.15 0.49 4.58
C ASP A 30 5.91 1.00 3.36
N SER A 31 6.97 0.28 2.98
CA SER A 31 7.79 0.59 1.79
C SER A 31 6.99 0.50 0.49
N GLU A 32 6.11 -0.49 0.33
CA GLU A 32 5.24 -0.61 -0.85
C GLU A 32 4.14 0.46 -0.82
N LEU A 33 3.50 0.71 0.33
CA LEU A 33 2.40 1.66 0.45
C LEU A 33 2.85 3.10 0.21
N PHE A 34 3.89 3.53 0.91
CA PHE A 34 4.34 4.92 0.94
C PHE A 34 5.52 5.18 0.00
N GLY A 35 6.20 4.14 -0.45
CA GLY A 35 7.43 4.28 -1.22
C GLY A 35 8.63 4.59 -0.32
N HIS A 36 9.81 4.44 -0.88
CA HIS A 36 11.06 4.84 -0.21
C HIS A 36 12.01 5.44 -1.23
N GLU A 37 12.88 6.34 -0.75
CA GLU A 37 14.05 6.74 -1.51
C GLU A 37 15.09 5.63 -1.42
N ALA A 38 15.73 5.28 -2.54
CA ALA A 38 16.83 4.32 -2.53
C ALA A 38 17.96 4.90 -1.67
N GLY A 39 18.09 4.40 -0.43
CA GLY A 39 19.17 4.76 0.48
C GLY A 39 20.53 4.51 -0.17
N GLY A 40 21.36 5.54 -0.21
CA GLY A 40 22.52 5.62 -1.09
C GLY A 40 23.54 4.51 -0.89
N PHE A 41 23.69 3.63 -1.88
CA PHE A 41 24.92 2.88 -2.19
C PHE A 41 24.96 2.40 -3.66
N SER A 42 24.18 3.00 -4.57
CA SER A 42 24.24 2.69 -6.00
C SER A 42 24.60 3.93 -6.81
N PRO A 43 25.74 3.94 -7.52
CA PRO A 43 26.12 5.03 -8.42
C PRO A 43 25.25 4.94 -9.69
N GLY A 44 24.00 5.34 -9.57
CA GLY A 44 23.02 5.37 -10.65
C GLY A 44 21.92 6.38 -10.35
N PRO A 45 21.08 6.76 -11.33
CA PRO A 45 19.99 7.69 -11.09
C PRO A 45 19.10 7.14 -9.97
N SER A 46 19.01 7.87 -8.86
CA SER A 46 18.19 7.54 -7.69
C SER A 46 16.73 7.46 -8.11
N LYS A 47 16.28 6.28 -8.56
CA LYS A 47 14.88 6.06 -8.90
C LYS A 47 14.11 5.99 -7.58
N ARG A 48 13.45 7.09 -7.23
CA ARG A 48 12.41 7.10 -6.19
C ARG A 48 11.42 6.00 -6.55
N HIS A 49 11.15 5.10 -5.60
CA HIS A 49 10.11 4.08 -5.77
C HIS A 49 8.80 4.67 -5.25
N PRO A 50 7.88 5.13 -6.12
CA PRO A 50 6.62 5.72 -5.68
C PRO A 50 5.75 4.64 -5.03
N GLY A 51 5.16 4.99 -3.88
CA GLY A 51 4.27 4.11 -3.14
C GLY A 51 2.99 3.77 -3.90
N ARG A 52 2.30 2.72 -3.47
CA ARG A 52 1.00 2.30 -4.04
C ARG A 52 -0.07 3.38 -3.86
N PHE A 53 0.01 4.23 -2.84
CA PHE A 53 -0.90 5.38 -2.71
C PHE A 53 -0.74 6.38 -3.85
N GLU A 54 0.50 6.79 -4.15
CA GLU A 54 0.80 7.72 -5.25
C GLU A 54 0.42 7.11 -6.61
N ARG A 55 0.67 5.82 -6.78
CA ARG A 55 0.34 5.11 -8.03
C ARG A 55 -1.16 4.90 -8.22
N ALA A 56 -1.94 4.86 -7.13
CA ALA A 56 -3.39 4.71 -7.16
C ALA A 56 -4.13 6.04 -7.14
N ASP A 57 -3.41 7.17 -7.21
CA ASP A 57 -4.02 8.50 -7.20
C ASP A 57 -5.01 8.67 -8.35
N GLY A 58 -6.14 9.30 -8.06
CA GLY A 58 -7.28 9.41 -8.97
C GLY A 58 -8.03 8.09 -9.27
N GLY A 59 -7.61 6.96 -8.70
CA GLY A 59 -8.16 5.63 -8.95
C GLY A 59 -8.66 4.92 -7.69
N THR A 60 -8.24 3.67 -7.51
CA THR A 60 -8.64 2.80 -6.40
C THR A 60 -7.46 1.92 -5.96
N LEU A 61 -7.14 1.96 -4.67
CA LEU A 61 -6.22 1.04 -4.01
C LEU A 61 -7.03 0.05 -3.16
N PHE A 62 -6.90 -1.24 -3.45
CA PHE A 62 -7.49 -2.31 -2.67
C PHE A 62 -6.41 -2.98 -1.80
N LEU A 63 -6.69 -3.06 -0.50
CA LEU A 63 -5.83 -3.73 0.49
C LEU A 63 -6.55 -4.99 0.95
N ASP A 64 -5.99 -6.14 0.57
CA ASP A 64 -6.52 -7.45 0.94
C ASP A 64 -5.82 -7.98 2.19
N GLU A 65 -6.56 -8.69 3.04
CA GLU A 65 -6.03 -9.35 4.23
C GLU A 65 -5.23 -8.43 5.17
N LEU A 66 -5.58 -7.13 5.21
CA LEU A 66 -4.91 -6.13 6.06
C LEU A 66 -4.91 -6.56 7.54
N ALA A 67 -5.96 -7.23 8.00
CA ALA A 67 -6.07 -7.75 9.37
C ALA A 67 -5.09 -8.89 9.71
N THR A 68 -4.46 -9.48 8.69
CA THR A 68 -3.44 -10.52 8.85
C THR A 68 -2.02 -10.00 8.61
N ALA A 69 -1.89 -8.71 8.26
CA ALA A 69 -0.59 -8.05 8.26
C ALA A 69 0.06 -8.25 9.64
N PRO A 70 1.39 -8.47 9.71
CA PRO A 70 2.04 -8.92 10.94
C PRO A 70 1.80 -8.00 12.15
N ASN A 71 1.43 -6.73 11.92
CA ASN A 71 1.09 -5.75 12.96
C ASN A 71 -0.40 -5.43 13.14
N ALA A 72 -1.32 -6.00 12.36
CA ALA A 72 -2.74 -5.66 12.48
C ALA A 72 -3.40 -6.19 13.78
N GLY A 73 -2.72 -7.09 14.49
CA GLY A 73 -3.05 -7.50 15.86
C GLY A 73 -2.42 -6.63 16.95
N ALA A 74 -1.59 -5.65 16.61
CA ALA A 74 -0.95 -4.72 17.55
C ALA A 74 -1.58 -3.32 17.48
N GLY A 75 -2.89 -3.26 17.33
CA GLY A 75 -3.64 -2.08 17.74
C GLY A 75 -3.51 -1.94 19.26
N GLU A 76 -2.66 -1.02 19.69
CA GLU A 76 -2.98 -0.15 20.82
C GLU A 76 -3.45 -0.87 22.09
N ALA A 77 -2.56 -1.60 22.75
CA ALA A 77 -2.60 -1.67 24.22
C ALA A 77 -2.06 -0.34 24.80
N VAL A 78 -2.66 0.80 24.42
CA VAL A 78 -2.52 2.04 25.20
C VAL A 78 -3.34 1.79 26.46
N LYS A 79 -2.64 1.27 27.45
CA LYS A 79 -3.09 1.17 28.84
C LYS A 79 -3.53 2.58 29.25
N SER A 80 -4.83 2.75 29.38
CA SER A 80 -5.40 3.89 30.09
C SER A 80 -4.96 3.77 31.55
N ASP A 81 -4.01 4.60 31.96
CA ASP A 81 -3.84 5.01 33.36
C ASP A 81 -4.57 6.35 33.56
#